data_AF-A0A7S0GPG3-F1
#
_entry.id   AF-A0A7S0GPG3-F1
#
_cell.length_a   1.000
_cell.length_b   1.000
_cell.length_c   1.000
_cell.angle_alpha   90.00
_cell.angle_beta   90.00
_cell.angle_gamma   90.00
#
_symmetry.space_group_name_H-M   'P 1'
#
loop_
_entity.id
_entity.type
_entity.pdbx_description
1 polymer ?
#
loop_
_entity_poly.entity_id
_entity_poly.type
_entity_poly.pdbx_seq_one_letter_code
_entity_poly.pdbx_strand_id
1 'polypeptide(L)'
;DGHWTVGEWSECSRACDGGTRHREVTCADADGCGASPPVDEEACNWRACPTYAWSAGSWGECNATCGYAGERRRLVQCRAVAPSDDFVHLGDVLDARDDAGDANYATSARLERLYEERVEAGRVVPDATCLAFNASMSRPDSVEPCAQTRCTYHHWDVGPWSECDAACGGGVKTRHVFCSRRDDLWEEMTESFYPRGEDMPPPPSPPPPSPPPPPFTETYNLSSPPPPPPPPPP
;
A
#
# COMPACT_ATOMS: atom_id res chain seq x y z
N ASP A 1 14.66 57.60 -39.61
CA ASP A 1 13.49 56.75 -39.33
C ASP A 1 13.71 56.03 -38.04
N GLY A 2 12.82 56.25 -37.08
CA GLY A 2 12.96 55.63 -35.77
C GLY A 2 12.58 54.16 -35.76
N HIS A 3 13.15 53.40 -34.83
CA HIS A 3 12.91 51.95 -34.72
C HIS A 3 12.48 51.55 -33.31
N TRP A 4 11.55 50.60 -33.25
CA TRP A 4 11.11 50.01 -31.98
C TRP A 4 12.17 49.01 -31.47
N THR A 5 12.56 49.16 -30.21
CA THR A 5 13.34 48.16 -29.47
C THR A 5 12.39 47.26 -28.71
N VAL A 6 12.54 45.95 -28.88
CA VAL A 6 11.65 44.94 -28.32
C VAL A 6 12.46 44.03 -27.39
N GLY A 7 12.08 43.99 -26.13
CA GLY A 7 12.68 43.12 -25.11
C GLY A 7 12.17 41.69 -25.18
N GLU A 8 12.77 40.83 -24.36
CA GLU A 8 12.31 39.45 -24.16
C GLU A 8 10.97 39.41 -23.42
N TRP A 9 10.19 38.36 -23.69
CA TRP A 9 8.96 38.10 -22.95
C TRP A 9 9.25 37.70 -21.50
N SER A 10 8.44 38.19 -20.57
CA SER A 10 8.41 37.73 -19.19
C SER A 10 7.95 36.27 -19.10
N GLU A 11 8.14 35.68 -17.92
CA GLU A 11 7.41 34.47 -17.56
C GLU A 11 5.89 34.72 -17.62
N CYS A 12 5.15 33.67 -17.94
CA CYS A 12 3.69 33.75 -17.98
C CYS A 12 3.14 33.94 -16.57
N SER A 13 2.16 34.83 -16.40
CA SER A 13 1.52 35.10 -15.11
C SER A 13 0.84 33.88 -14.49
N ARG A 14 0.50 32.87 -15.30
CA ARG A 14 -0.10 31.61 -14.87
C ARG A 14 0.60 30.44 -15.56
N ALA A 15 0.84 29.36 -14.83
CA ALA A 15 1.46 28.14 -15.37
C ALA A 15 0.49 27.32 -16.26
N CYS A 16 -0.81 27.51 -16.08
CA CYS A 16 -1.90 26.82 -16.77
C CYS A 16 -3.21 27.63 -16.66
N ASP A 17 -4.28 27.18 -17.31
CA ASP A 17 -5.60 27.84 -17.40
C ASP A 17 -5.58 29.24 -18.03
N GLY A 18 -4.56 29.52 -18.86
CA GLY A 18 -4.40 30.78 -19.57
C GLY A 18 -3.91 31.90 -18.65
N GLY A 19 -2.77 32.48 -19.00
CA GLY A 19 -2.19 33.68 -18.40
C GLY A 19 -1.76 34.69 -19.45
N THR A 20 -1.06 35.73 -19.01
CA THR A 20 -0.48 36.76 -19.86
C THR A 20 0.99 36.95 -19.53
N ARG A 21 1.80 37.26 -20.54
CA ARG A 21 3.20 37.64 -20.40
C ARG A 21 3.43 38.99 -21.06
N HIS A 22 4.39 39.74 -20.54
CA HIS A 22 4.66 41.11 -20.95
C HIS A 22 6.10 41.23 -21.45
N ARG A 23 6.37 42.18 -22.35
CA ARG A 23 7.74 42.53 -22.76
C ARG A 23 7.88 44.03 -22.87
N GLU A 24 9.10 44.52 -22.69
CA GLU A 24 9.39 45.93 -22.85
C GLU A 24 9.42 46.31 -24.34
N VAL A 25 8.71 47.38 -24.71
CA VAL A 25 8.72 47.94 -26.07
C VAL A 25 9.01 49.43 -25.97
N THR A 26 10.18 49.86 -26.45
CA THR A 26 10.64 51.25 -26.36
C THR A 26 10.93 51.84 -27.72
N CYS A 27 10.66 53.14 -27.89
CA CYS A 27 11.03 53.91 -29.07
C CYS A 27 12.24 54.79 -28.74
N ALA A 28 13.32 54.65 -29.50
CA ALA A 28 14.56 55.39 -29.25
C ALA A 28 14.55 56.82 -29.83
N ASP A 29 13.60 57.13 -30.72
CA ASP A 29 13.62 58.34 -31.53
C ASP A 29 12.56 59.37 -31.08
N ALA A 30 13.01 60.61 -30.84
CA ALA A 30 12.16 61.71 -30.41
C ALA A 30 11.14 62.15 -31.48
N ASP A 31 11.48 61.96 -32.75
CA ASP A 31 10.59 62.21 -33.90
C ASP A 31 9.57 61.08 -34.11
N GLY A 32 9.66 60.01 -33.31
CA GLY A 32 8.76 58.86 -33.32
C GLY A 32 9.25 57.70 -34.19
N CYS A 33 8.78 56.49 -33.86
CA CYS A 33 9.16 55.23 -34.51
C CYS A 33 8.19 54.80 -35.64
N GLY A 34 7.41 55.75 -36.17
CA GLY A 34 6.51 55.53 -37.30
C GLY A 34 5.30 54.63 -36.98
N ALA A 35 5.36 53.36 -37.42
CA ALA A 35 4.27 52.39 -37.29
C ALA A 35 3.83 52.15 -35.84
N SER A 36 2.63 51.61 -35.65
CA SER A 36 2.10 51.27 -34.32
C SER A 36 3.09 50.38 -33.54
N PRO A 37 3.20 50.57 -32.21
CA PRO A 37 4.11 49.77 -31.39
C PRO A 37 3.82 48.28 -31.54
N PRO A 38 4.86 47.42 -31.54
CA PRO A 38 4.70 45.98 -31.40
C PRO A 38 3.89 45.61 -30.15
N VAL A 39 3.20 44.47 -30.19
CA VAL A 39 2.47 43.94 -29.03
C VAL A 39 3.41 43.72 -27.85
N ASP A 40 3.04 44.23 -26.69
CA ASP A 40 3.80 44.19 -25.44
C ASP A 40 3.16 43.27 -24.38
N GLU A 41 1.96 42.76 -24.65
CA GLU A 41 1.26 41.76 -23.84
C GLU A 41 0.67 40.66 -24.73
N GLU A 42 0.96 39.39 -24.41
CA GLU A 42 0.32 38.26 -25.10
C GLU A 42 -0.10 37.16 -24.12
N ALA A 43 -1.07 36.38 -24.55
CA ALA A 43 -1.59 35.31 -23.73
C ALA A 43 -0.84 33.98 -23.95
N CYS A 44 -0.65 33.25 -22.85
CA CYS A 44 0.24 32.11 -22.75
C CYS A 44 -0.38 31.00 -21.87
N ASN A 45 0.21 29.79 -21.91
CA ASN A 45 -0.15 28.66 -21.05
C ASN A 45 -1.65 28.30 -21.02
N TRP A 46 -2.23 28.13 -22.20
CA TRP A 46 -3.65 27.80 -22.41
C TRP A 46 -4.07 26.41 -21.99
N ARG A 47 -3.11 25.53 -21.66
CA ARG A 47 -3.42 24.16 -21.23
C ARG A 47 -4.15 24.24 -19.88
N ALA A 48 -5.21 23.47 -19.75
CA ALA A 48 -5.94 23.38 -18.50
C ALA A 48 -5.01 22.92 -17.36
N CYS A 49 -5.20 23.47 -16.17
CA CYS A 49 -4.48 23.01 -15.00
C CYS A 49 -4.85 21.55 -14.67
N PRO A 50 -3.90 20.74 -14.17
CA PRO A 50 -4.22 19.41 -13.69
C PRO A 50 -5.23 19.53 -12.54
N THR A 51 -6.24 18.67 -12.56
CA THR A 51 -7.13 18.47 -11.41
C THR A 51 -6.57 17.33 -10.57
N TYR A 52 -7.01 17.18 -9.32
CA TYR A 52 -6.50 16.11 -8.45
C TYR A 52 -7.62 15.25 -7.91
N ALA A 53 -7.40 13.94 -7.89
CA ALA A 53 -8.37 12.97 -7.38
C ALA A 53 -7.68 11.79 -6.70
N TRP A 54 -8.37 11.20 -5.73
CA TRP A 54 -7.94 9.94 -5.15
C TRP A 54 -8.15 8.78 -6.13
N SER A 55 -7.13 7.93 -6.20
CA SER A 55 -7.19 6.66 -6.90
C SER A 55 -6.99 5.53 -5.89
N ALA A 56 -7.92 4.59 -5.86
CA ALA A 56 -7.82 3.36 -5.08
C ALA A 56 -7.65 2.17 -6.04
N GLY A 57 -6.65 1.35 -5.79
CA GLY A 57 -6.44 0.09 -6.51
C GLY A 57 -7.37 -1.02 -6.04
N SER A 58 -7.22 -2.19 -6.65
CA SER A 58 -7.86 -3.43 -6.19
C SER A 58 -7.38 -3.80 -4.78
N TRP A 59 -8.25 -4.48 -4.04
CA TRP A 59 -7.87 -5.09 -2.76
C TRP A 59 -6.93 -6.27 -3.02
N GLY A 60 -5.82 -6.32 -2.29
CA GLY A 60 -4.98 -7.51 -2.22
C GLY A 60 -5.67 -8.67 -1.52
N GLU A 61 -5.00 -9.81 -1.49
CA GLU A 61 -5.46 -11.00 -0.78
C GLU A 61 -5.53 -10.74 0.74
N CYS A 62 -6.40 -11.49 1.41
CA CYS A 62 -6.47 -11.45 2.86
C CYS A 62 -5.19 -12.05 3.45
N ASN A 63 -4.60 -11.39 4.45
CA ASN A 63 -3.44 -11.92 5.16
C ASN A 63 -3.77 -13.12 6.08
N ALA A 64 -5.06 -13.41 6.26
CA ALA A 64 -5.55 -14.51 7.07
C ALA A 64 -6.57 -15.34 6.29
N THR A 65 -6.54 -16.66 6.48
CA THR A 65 -7.51 -17.58 5.87
C THR A 65 -8.66 -17.92 6.81
N CYS A 66 -8.49 -17.65 8.10
CA CYS A 66 -9.47 -17.83 9.17
C CYS A 66 -9.19 -16.80 10.27
N GLY A 67 -10.07 -16.74 11.26
CA GLY A 67 -10.09 -15.74 12.30
C GLY A 67 -10.86 -14.50 11.89
N TYR A 68 -11.07 -13.59 12.83
CA TYR A 68 -11.71 -12.28 12.60
C TYR A 68 -10.72 -11.10 12.65
N ALA A 69 -9.43 -11.40 12.77
CA ALA A 69 -8.34 -10.41 12.83
C ALA A 69 -7.62 -10.23 11.48
N GLY A 70 -8.16 -10.82 10.39
CA GLY A 70 -7.58 -10.69 9.06
C GLY A 70 -7.73 -9.27 8.51
N GLU A 71 -6.73 -8.83 7.77
CA GLU A 71 -6.73 -7.55 7.05
C GLU A 71 -6.28 -7.74 5.60
N ARG A 72 -6.95 -7.02 4.69
CA ARG A 72 -6.50 -6.86 3.30
C ARG A 72 -6.15 -5.41 3.05
N ARG A 73 -5.20 -5.18 2.14
CA ARG A 73 -4.64 -3.85 1.85
C ARG A 73 -4.83 -3.51 0.38
N ARG A 74 -5.03 -2.23 0.09
CA ARG A 74 -5.03 -1.70 -1.28
C ARG A 74 -4.19 -0.44 -1.35
N LEU A 75 -3.74 -0.13 -2.54
CA LEU A 75 -2.99 1.08 -2.80
C LEU A 75 -3.95 2.27 -2.97
N VAL A 76 -3.69 3.35 -2.24
CA VAL A 76 -4.44 4.61 -2.32
C VAL A 76 -3.45 5.73 -2.58
N GLN A 77 -3.66 6.50 -3.65
CA GLN A 77 -2.76 7.55 -4.09
C GLN A 77 -3.55 8.77 -4.56
N CYS A 78 -3.09 9.97 -4.21
CA CYS A 78 -3.53 11.20 -4.84
C CYS A 78 -2.86 11.35 -6.21
N ARG A 79 -3.65 11.61 -7.26
CA ARG A 79 -3.14 11.73 -8.63
C ARG A 79 -3.57 13.01 -9.31
N ALA A 80 -2.68 13.52 -10.15
CA ALA A 80 -3.03 14.52 -11.16
C ALA A 80 -3.86 13.86 -12.26
N VAL A 81 -5.04 14.41 -12.51
CA VAL A 81 -5.95 14.02 -13.60
C VAL A 81 -5.85 15.13 -14.66
N ALA A 82 -5.17 14.81 -15.76
CA ALA A 82 -5.14 15.66 -16.94
C ALA A 82 -6.42 15.41 -17.77
N PRO A 83 -7.00 16.44 -18.41
CA PRO A 83 -8.23 16.31 -19.19
C PRO A 83 -8.11 15.44 -20.46
N SER A 84 -6.95 14.87 -20.76
CA SER A 84 -6.71 13.99 -21.92
C SER A 84 -6.10 12.63 -21.58
N ASP A 85 -5.91 12.28 -20.31
CA ASP A 85 -5.31 11.00 -19.95
C ASP A 85 -6.40 9.92 -19.78
N ASP A 86 -6.36 8.88 -20.64
CA ASP A 86 -7.06 7.61 -20.41
C ASP A 86 -6.53 6.98 -19.11
N PHE A 87 -7.45 6.66 -18.20
CA PHE A 87 -7.15 6.17 -16.86
C PHE A 87 -6.39 4.84 -16.92
N VAL A 88 -5.11 4.83 -16.58
CA VAL A 88 -4.40 3.61 -16.20
C VAL A 88 -4.39 3.53 -14.68
N HIS A 89 -5.27 2.70 -14.09
CA HIS A 89 -5.17 2.42 -12.66
C HIS A 89 -3.87 1.66 -12.42
N LEU A 90 -3.21 1.94 -11.29
CA LEU A 90 -2.02 1.15 -10.93
C LEU A 90 -2.38 -0.31 -10.61
N GLY A 91 -3.66 -0.60 -10.36
CA GLY A 91 -4.17 -1.97 -10.39
C GLY A 91 -4.07 -2.59 -11.78
N ASP A 92 -4.43 -1.86 -12.84
CA ASP A 92 -4.37 -2.36 -14.23
C ASP A 92 -2.93 -2.65 -14.68
N VAL A 93 -1.92 -1.99 -14.10
CA VAL A 93 -0.50 -2.29 -14.34
C VAL A 93 -0.07 -3.60 -13.67
N LEU A 94 -0.73 -3.99 -12.57
CA LEU A 94 -0.50 -5.26 -11.88
C LEU A 94 -1.23 -6.43 -12.55
N ASP A 95 -2.34 -6.16 -13.25
CA ASP A 95 -3.14 -7.15 -13.98
C ASP A 95 -2.80 -7.23 -15.48
N ALA A 96 -1.93 -6.34 -15.99
CA ALA A 96 -1.46 -6.35 -17.37
C ALA A 96 -0.55 -7.56 -17.62
N ARG A 97 -1.10 -8.59 -18.29
CA ARG A 97 -0.29 -9.63 -18.94
C ARG A 97 0.49 -8.98 -20.08
N ASP A 98 1.81 -9.15 -20.09
CA ASP A 98 2.61 -8.78 -21.26
C ASP A 98 2.16 -9.61 -22.48
N ASP A 99 2.46 -9.16 -23.71
CA ASP A 99 2.16 -9.89 -24.97
C ASP A 99 2.71 -11.34 -25.02
N ALA A 100 3.58 -11.69 -24.07
CA ALA A 100 4.13 -13.02 -23.85
C ALA A 100 3.19 -13.97 -23.05
N GLY A 101 2.09 -13.48 -22.46
CA GLY A 101 1.13 -14.29 -21.73
C GLY A 101 1.55 -14.71 -20.32
N ASP A 102 2.73 -14.31 -19.86
CA ASP A 102 3.19 -14.53 -18.49
C ASP A 102 2.49 -13.53 -17.54
N ALA A 103 2.02 -14.02 -16.39
CA ALA A 103 1.54 -13.16 -15.32
C ALA A 103 2.69 -12.25 -14.90
N ASN A 104 2.55 -10.95 -15.11
CA ASN A 104 3.52 -9.95 -14.66
C ASN A 104 3.43 -9.91 -13.14
N TYR A 105 4.08 -10.85 -12.45
CA TYR A 105 4.48 -10.63 -11.08
C TYR A 105 5.49 -9.49 -11.13
N ALA A 106 5.00 -8.26 -11.20
CA ALA A 106 5.83 -7.08 -11.11
C ALA A 106 6.57 -7.21 -9.77
N THR A 107 7.84 -7.59 -9.84
CA THR A 107 8.72 -7.64 -8.66
C THR A 107 8.60 -6.32 -7.90
N SER A 108 8.72 -6.33 -6.58
CA SER A 108 8.64 -5.12 -5.76
C SER A 108 9.52 -3.98 -6.30
N ALA A 109 10.73 -4.31 -6.78
CA ALA A 109 11.66 -3.36 -7.40
C ALA A 109 11.16 -2.75 -8.74
N ARG A 110 10.35 -3.47 -9.54
CA ARG A 110 9.72 -2.90 -10.74
C ARG A 110 8.59 -1.94 -10.36
N LEU A 111 7.84 -2.23 -9.32
CA LEU A 111 6.75 -1.38 -8.83
C LEU A 111 7.25 -0.09 -8.17
N GLU A 112 8.35 -0.19 -7.42
CA GLU A 112 9.02 0.98 -6.81
C GLU A 112 9.53 1.94 -7.89
N ARG A 113 10.23 1.45 -8.92
CA ARG A 113 10.68 2.30 -10.05
C ARG A 113 9.52 2.97 -10.78
N LEU A 114 8.46 2.23 -11.11
CA LEU A 114 7.27 2.81 -11.74
C LEU A 114 6.58 3.83 -10.84
N TYR A 115 6.63 3.66 -9.52
CA TYR A 115 6.11 4.64 -8.58
C TYR A 115 6.96 5.92 -8.57
N GLU A 116 8.28 5.79 -8.44
CA GLU A 116 9.23 6.91 -8.46
C GLU A 116 9.14 7.71 -9.76
N GLU A 117 9.14 7.04 -10.92
CA GLU A 117 8.97 7.69 -12.23
C GLU A 117 7.66 8.51 -12.31
N ARG A 118 6.57 8.02 -11.70
CA ARG A 118 5.29 8.74 -11.67
C ARG A 118 5.27 9.88 -10.68
N VAL A 119 6.02 9.78 -9.58
CA VAL A 119 6.22 10.89 -8.63
C VAL A 119 7.05 11.99 -9.29
N GLU A 120 8.14 11.62 -9.97
CA GLU A 120 8.99 12.57 -10.69
C GLU A 120 8.25 13.22 -11.87
N ALA A 121 7.40 12.47 -12.57
CA ALA A 121 6.50 13.00 -13.60
C ALA A 121 5.33 13.85 -13.04
N GLY A 122 5.20 13.98 -11.72
CA GLY A 122 4.12 14.74 -11.07
C GLY A 122 2.72 14.15 -11.23
N ARG A 123 2.60 12.89 -11.70
CA ARG A 123 1.33 12.17 -11.84
C ARG A 123 0.81 11.66 -10.50
N VAL A 124 1.71 11.20 -9.64
CA VAL A 124 1.42 10.89 -8.24
C VAL A 124 1.96 12.02 -7.39
N VAL A 125 1.10 12.61 -6.58
CA VAL A 125 1.43 13.77 -5.75
C VAL A 125 1.16 13.45 -4.27
N PRO A 126 1.69 14.24 -3.32
CA PRO A 126 1.39 14.04 -1.91
C PRO A 126 -0.12 14.07 -1.63
N ASP A 127 -0.55 13.27 -0.65
CA ASP A 127 -1.93 13.21 -0.17
C ASP A 127 -2.51 14.60 0.18
N ALA A 128 -1.65 15.50 0.70
CA ALA A 128 -2.00 16.88 1.00
C ALA A 128 -2.49 17.66 -0.23
N THR A 129 -2.06 17.32 -1.44
CA THR A 129 -2.49 17.98 -2.67
C THR A 129 -3.97 17.76 -2.95
N CYS A 130 -4.47 16.52 -2.80
CA CYS A 130 -5.90 16.23 -2.97
C CYS A 130 -6.74 16.91 -1.87
N LEU A 131 -6.25 16.89 -0.63
CA LEU A 131 -6.94 17.54 0.50
C LEU A 131 -7.00 19.07 0.34
N ALA A 132 -5.95 19.68 -0.21
CA ALA A 132 -5.91 21.11 -0.51
C ALA A 132 -6.75 21.48 -1.75
N PHE A 133 -6.80 20.61 -2.76
CA PHE A 133 -7.58 20.83 -3.98
C PHE A 133 -9.09 20.81 -3.70
N ASN A 134 -9.56 19.87 -2.87
CA ASN A 134 -10.94 19.83 -2.45
C ASN A 134 -11.08 19.27 -1.02
N ALA A 135 -11.41 20.14 -0.07
CA ALA A 135 -11.56 19.78 1.34
C ALA A 135 -12.72 18.79 1.62
N SER A 136 -13.68 18.66 0.71
CA SER A 136 -14.75 17.65 0.81
C SER A 136 -14.31 16.25 0.37
N MET A 137 -13.12 16.14 -0.22
CA MET A 137 -12.57 14.89 -0.72
C MET A 137 -11.81 14.14 0.39
N SER A 138 -12.35 13.01 0.88
CA SER A 138 -11.69 12.16 1.86
C SER A 138 -10.80 11.10 1.20
N ARG A 139 -9.69 10.77 1.86
CA ARG A 139 -8.82 9.66 1.46
C ARG A 139 -9.57 8.33 1.61
N PRO A 140 -9.69 7.51 0.55
CA PRO A 140 -10.25 6.17 0.67
C PRO A 140 -9.46 5.30 1.65
N ASP A 141 -10.13 4.34 2.29
CA ASP A 141 -9.47 3.39 3.19
C ASP A 141 -8.45 2.55 2.44
N SER A 142 -7.26 2.36 3.03
CA SER A 142 -6.20 1.52 2.48
C SER A 142 -6.13 0.13 3.13
N VAL A 143 -6.93 -0.10 4.17
CA VAL A 143 -7.01 -1.36 4.92
C VAL A 143 -8.48 -1.68 5.18
N GLU A 144 -8.85 -2.95 5.07
CA GLU A 144 -10.20 -3.43 5.38
C GLU A 144 -10.13 -4.80 6.08
N PRO A 145 -11.00 -5.07 7.07
CA PRO A 145 -11.09 -6.39 7.68
C PRO A 145 -11.48 -7.46 6.65
N CYS A 146 -10.90 -8.63 6.81
CA CYS A 146 -11.18 -9.83 6.03
C CYS A 146 -11.00 -11.07 6.89
N ALA A 147 -11.23 -12.25 6.32
CA ALA A 147 -11.41 -13.52 7.04
C ALA A 147 -12.61 -13.45 8.00
N GLN A 148 -13.67 -14.16 7.66
CA GLN A 148 -14.92 -14.17 8.44
C GLN A 148 -15.27 -15.59 8.89
N THR A 149 -14.25 -16.44 8.98
CA THR A 149 -14.42 -17.86 9.30
C THR A 149 -13.59 -18.18 10.52
N ARG A 150 -14.17 -18.86 11.52
CA ARG A 150 -13.46 -19.27 12.72
C ARG A 150 -12.21 -20.08 12.40
N CYS A 151 -11.12 -19.83 13.12
CA CYS A 151 -9.98 -20.73 13.10
C CYS A 151 -10.22 -21.84 14.11
N THR A 152 -10.23 -23.08 13.65
CA THR A 152 -10.18 -24.24 14.54
C THR A 152 -8.75 -24.73 14.66
N TYR A 153 -8.27 -24.84 15.88
CA TYR A 153 -6.97 -25.43 16.18
C TYR A 153 -7.10 -26.62 17.13
N HIS A 154 -6.13 -27.51 17.05
CA HIS A 154 -6.06 -28.70 17.88
C HIS A 154 -5.05 -28.49 18.99
N HIS A 155 -5.46 -28.74 20.23
CA HIS A 155 -4.64 -28.57 21.42
C HIS A 155 -4.59 -29.88 22.22
N TRP A 156 -3.44 -30.17 22.84
CA TRP A 156 -3.29 -31.31 23.75
C TRP A 156 -3.60 -30.88 25.17
N ASP A 157 -4.73 -31.34 25.71
CA ASP A 157 -5.06 -31.14 27.11
C ASP A 157 -4.44 -32.28 27.94
N VAL A 158 -3.67 -31.88 28.95
CA VAL A 158 -2.93 -32.80 29.82
C VAL A 158 -3.42 -32.63 31.24
N GLY A 159 -4.07 -33.66 31.77
CA GLY A 159 -4.58 -33.70 33.13
C GLY A 159 -3.49 -33.99 34.17
N PRO A 160 -3.83 -33.87 35.48
CA PRO A 160 -2.92 -34.22 36.56
C PRO A 160 -2.57 -35.72 36.53
N TRP A 161 -1.42 -36.07 37.11
CA TRP A 161 -1.03 -37.45 37.34
C TRP A 161 -1.88 -38.10 38.42
N SER A 162 -2.22 -39.38 38.23
CA SER A 162 -2.83 -40.22 39.26
C SER A 162 -1.90 -40.41 40.45
N GLU A 163 -2.46 -40.91 41.54
CA GLU A 163 -1.64 -41.50 42.60
C GLU A 163 -0.88 -42.73 42.07
N CYS A 164 0.22 -43.06 42.76
CA CYS A 164 1.01 -44.23 42.42
C CYS A 164 0.22 -45.48 42.83
N ASP A 165 0.11 -46.46 41.93
CA ASP A 165 -0.57 -47.73 42.22
C ASP A 165 0.15 -48.59 43.27
N ALA A 166 1.45 -48.36 43.47
CA ALA A 166 2.28 -49.02 44.47
C ALA A 166 2.78 -48.05 45.55
N ALA A 167 2.69 -48.48 46.81
CA ALA A 167 3.25 -47.76 47.96
C ALA A 167 4.76 -47.98 48.16
N CYS A 168 5.31 -49.11 47.68
CA CYS A 168 6.75 -49.40 47.68
C CYS A 168 7.12 -50.41 46.58
N GLY A 169 8.39 -50.49 46.20
CA GLY A 169 8.88 -51.45 45.19
C GLY A 169 8.78 -50.99 43.72
N GLY A 170 8.37 -49.73 43.46
CA GLY A 170 8.15 -49.19 42.13
C GLY A 170 6.71 -49.37 41.65
N GLY A 171 6.15 -48.35 40.98
CA GLY A 171 4.75 -48.33 40.54
C GLY A 171 4.52 -47.43 39.34
N VAL A 172 3.30 -47.44 38.82
CA VAL A 172 2.87 -46.73 37.63
C VAL A 172 1.90 -45.61 38.02
N LYS A 173 2.11 -44.43 37.43
CA LYS A 173 1.13 -43.34 37.43
C LYS A 173 0.59 -43.17 36.02
N THR A 174 -0.70 -42.90 35.93
CA THR A 174 -1.38 -42.62 34.66
C THR A 174 -1.91 -41.19 34.68
N ARG A 175 -2.14 -40.59 33.51
CA ARG A 175 -2.80 -39.29 33.39
C ARG A 175 -3.61 -39.23 32.11
N HIS A 176 -4.61 -38.37 32.10
CA HIS A 176 -5.39 -38.11 30.90
C HIS A 176 -4.62 -37.19 29.95
N VAL A 177 -4.53 -37.60 28.69
CA VAL A 177 -4.01 -36.79 27.59
C VAL A 177 -4.99 -36.95 26.43
N PHE A 178 -5.62 -35.87 25.99
CA PHE A 178 -6.53 -35.90 24.85
C PHE A 178 -6.33 -34.68 23.98
N CYS A 179 -6.61 -34.81 22.69
CA CYS A 179 -6.64 -33.68 21.78
C CYS A 179 -8.05 -33.08 21.78
N SER A 180 -8.15 -31.81 22.14
CA SER A 180 -9.37 -31.02 21.98
C SER A 180 -9.29 -30.13 20.75
N ARG A 181 -10.47 -29.78 20.22
CA ARG A 181 -10.62 -28.66 19.28
C ARG A 181 -10.93 -27.41 20.08
N ARG A 182 -10.23 -26.33 19.78
CA ARG A 182 -10.51 -24.99 20.28
C ARG A 182 -10.61 -24.04 19.09
N ASP A 183 -11.38 -22.97 19.27
CA ASP A 183 -11.53 -21.92 18.27
C ASP A 183 -10.83 -20.62 18.73
N ASP A 184 -10.59 -19.69 17.81
CA ASP A 184 -9.94 -18.39 18.02
C ASP A 184 -10.67 -17.46 19.01
N LEU A 185 -11.94 -17.75 19.34
CA LEU A 185 -12.72 -17.06 20.36
C LEU A 185 -12.61 -17.68 21.77
N TRP A 186 -11.68 -18.63 21.98
CA TRP A 186 -11.53 -19.29 23.28
C TRP A 186 -11.30 -18.28 24.41
N GLU A 187 -10.51 -17.21 24.18
CA GLU A 187 -10.23 -16.19 25.20
C GLU A 187 -11.48 -15.36 25.58
N GLU A 188 -12.29 -14.90 24.61
CA GLU A 188 -13.53 -14.15 24.87
C GLU A 188 -14.60 -14.99 25.57
N MET A 189 -14.71 -16.29 25.27
CA MET A 189 -15.67 -17.16 25.94
C MET A 189 -15.26 -17.48 27.39
N THR A 190 -13.96 -17.63 27.68
CA THR A 190 -13.51 -17.88 29.06
C THR A 190 -13.65 -16.68 30.00
N GLU A 191 -13.47 -15.44 29.53
CA GLU A 191 -13.69 -14.23 30.36
C GLU A 191 -15.15 -14.06 30.77
N SER A 192 -16.10 -14.45 29.91
CA SER A 192 -17.54 -14.39 30.24
C SER A 192 -18.00 -15.50 31.19
N PHE A 193 -17.30 -16.64 31.22
CA PHE A 193 -17.64 -17.80 32.08
C PHE A 193 -16.92 -17.82 33.43
N TYR A 194 -15.74 -17.18 33.57
CA TYR A 194 -14.96 -17.17 34.82
C TYR A 194 -14.65 -15.76 35.35
N PRO A 195 -15.63 -15.05 35.92
CA PRO A 195 -15.44 -13.72 36.50
C PRO A 195 -14.89 -13.81 37.95
N ARG A 196 -13.71 -14.42 38.14
CA ARG A 196 -12.77 -14.19 39.27
C ARG A 196 -11.64 -15.21 39.23
N GLY A 197 -10.42 -14.69 39.37
CA GLY A 197 -9.15 -15.39 39.12
C GLY A 197 -8.70 -16.32 40.24
N GLU A 198 -9.56 -17.28 40.63
CA GLU A 198 -9.21 -18.28 41.65
C GLU A 198 -9.16 -19.71 41.10
N ASP A 199 -9.73 -19.96 39.91
CA ASP A 199 -9.75 -21.27 39.24
C ASP A 199 -9.24 -21.23 37.79
N MET A 200 -8.46 -20.20 37.41
CA MET A 200 -7.87 -20.17 36.07
C MET A 200 -6.71 -21.16 36.00
N PRO A 201 -6.74 -22.18 35.11
CA PRO A 201 -5.56 -22.98 34.84
C PRO A 201 -4.44 -22.05 34.36
N PRO A 202 -3.16 -22.33 34.67
CA PRO A 202 -2.06 -21.51 34.18
C PRO A 202 -2.17 -21.38 32.66
N PRO A 203 -1.92 -20.18 32.09
CA PRO A 203 -1.95 -20.02 30.64
C PRO A 203 -1.06 -21.09 30.02
N PRO A 204 -1.45 -21.68 28.88
CA PRO A 204 -0.56 -22.55 28.15
C PRO A 204 0.76 -21.80 27.96
N SER A 205 1.88 -22.49 28.20
CA SER A 205 3.20 -21.90 28.00
C SER A 205 3.22 -21.27 26.60
N PRO A 206 3.71 -20.03 26.44
CA PRO A 206 3.78 -19.43 25.12
C PRO A 206 4.53 -20.41 24.21
N PRO A 207 4.09 -20.57 22.95
CA PRO A 207 4.87 -21.35 22.00
C PRO A 207 6.32 -20.85 22.05
N PRO A 208 7.32 -21.74 21.90
CA PRO A 208 8.70 -21.28 21.81
C PRO A 208 8.75 -20.16 20.76
N PRO A 209 9.48 -19.06 21.02
CA PRO A 209 9.54 -17.96 20.08
C PRO A 209 9.88 -18.55 18.72
N SER A 210 9.06 -18.23 17.72
CA SER A 210 9.37 -18.55 16.34
C SER A 210 10.81 -18.08 16.11
N PRO A 211 11.69 -18.88 15.47
CA PRO A 211 13.00 -18.37 15.10
C PRO A 211 12.76 -17.05 14.36
N PRO A 212 13.52 -15.98 14.69
CA PRO A 212 13.34 -14.71 14.01
C PRO A 212 13.37 -14.98 12.50
N PRO A 213 12.51 -14.33 11.69
CA PRO A 213 12.67 -14.39 10.26
C PRO A 213 14.14 -14.04 9.96
N PRO A 214 14.80 -14.75 9.03
CA PRO A 214 16.15 -14.40 8.65
C PRO A 214 16.18 -12.89 8.37
N PRO A 215 17.20 -12.16 8.86
CA PRO A 215 17.29 -10.74 8.58
C PRO A 215 17.16 -10.55 7.07
N PHE A 216 16.29 -9.61 6.66
CA PHE A 216 16.28 -9.09 5.30
C PHE A 216 17.59 -8.34 5.11
N THR A 217 18.68 -9.07 4.92
CA THR A 217 19.96 -8.60 4.44
C THR A 217 20.85 -9.82 4.17
N GLU A 218 21.29 -9.86 2.92
CA GLU A 218 22.43 -10.61 2.39
C GLU A 218 22.23 -12.04 1.86
N THR A 219 22.15 -12.07 0.51
CA THR A 219 22.85 -12.99 -0.39
C THR A 219 22.50 -14.47 -0.30
N TYR A 220 21.56 -14.90 -1.14
CA TYR A 220 21.49 -16.28 -1.59
C TYR A 220 22.77 -16.62 -2.36
N ASN A 221 23.62 -17.43 -1.74
CA ASN A 221 24.81 -18.00 -2.35
C ASN A 221 24.38 -19.03 -3.40
N LEU A 222 24.72 -18.77 -4.67
CA LEU A 222 24.32 -19.49 -5.89
C LEU A 222 24.92 -20.90 -6.02
N SER A 223 24.98 -21.70 -4.96
CA SER A 223 25.61 -23.05 -5.01
C SER A 223 24.76 -24.19 -4.47
N SER A 224 23.53 -23.93 -4.02
CA SER A 224 22.63 -25.00 -3.58
C SER A 224 21.50 -25.19 -4.59
N PRO A 225 21.37 -26.37 -5.23
CA PRO A 225 20.26 -26.63 -6.13
C PRO A 225 18.93 -26.69 -5.34
N PRO A 226 17.82 -26.24 -5.95
CA PRO A 226 16.52 -26.19 -5.28
C PRO A 226 16.00 -27.59 -4.94
N PRO A 227 15.21 -27.72 -3.85
CA PRO A 227 14.63 -29.00 -3.44
C PRO A 227 13.61 -29.52 -4.49
N PRO A 228 13.49 -30.85 -4.66
CA PRO A 228 12.56 -31.43 -5.63
C PRO A 228 11.10 -31.24 -5.20
N PRO A 229 10.16 -31.14 -6.16
CA PRO A 229 8.75 -30.92 -5.88
C PRO A 229 8.10 -32.13 -5.18
N PRO A 230 7.05 -31.90 -4.37
CA PRO A 230 6.36 -32.96 -3.64
C PRO A 230 5.61 -33.92 -4.59
N PRO A 231 5.49 -35.21 -4.23
CA PRO A 231 4.78 -36.19 -5.06
C PRO A 231 3.27 -35.87 -5.11
N PRO A 232 2.60 -36.21 -6.23
CA PRO A 232 1.17 -35.97 -6.37
C PRO A 232 0.36 -36.84 -5.39
N PRO A 233 -0.78 -36.32 -4.90
CA PRO A 233 -1.62 -37.02 -3.93
C PRO A 233 -2.26 -38.30 -4.52
N PRO A 234 -2.60 -39.28 -3.66
CA PRO A 234 -3.12 -40.59 -4.06
C PRO A 234 -4.51 -40.55 -4.69
#